data_AF-A0A5J4NAF0-F1
#
_entry.id   AF-A0A5J4NAF0-F1
#
_cell.length_a   1.000
_cell.length_b   1.000
_cell.length_c   1.000
_cell.angle_alpha   90.00
_cell.angle_beta   90.00
_cell.angle_gamma   90.00
#
_symmetry.space_group_name_H-M   'P 1'
#
loop_
_entity.id
_entity.type
_entity.pdbx_description
1 polymer ?
#
loop_
_entity_poly.entity_id
_entity_poly.type
_entity_poly.pdbx_seq_one_letter_code
_entity_poly.pdbx_strand_id
1 'polypeptide(L)'
;MDLLKVERSPPDIKADTPTESGRPESGRVRTKTVKKASRVIIEQFYSRLTRDFHTNKRVCQDIACINSKRLRNKIAGYVTHLMKRLETGNVRGISVKMQEEERERRDNYQPEVSMFDQLGAELDPVTQEMLQNMVTPVVFCHNLLQNIPHAKNLRTIQPIVKV
;
A
#
# COMPACT_ATOMS: atom_id res chain seq x y z
N MET A 1 -46.31 -52.23 39.54
CA MET A 1 -44.92 -52.32 39.03
C MET A 1 -44.80 -51.30 37.93
N ASP A 2 -44.58 -50.07 38.36
CA ASP A 2 -44.57 -48.89 37.52
C ASP A 2 -43.28 -48.75 36.73
N LEU A 3 -43.41 -48.06 35.59
CA LEU A 3 -42.44 -47.14 34.99
C LEU A 3 -41.05 -47.67 34.64
N LEU A 4 -40.80 -47.79 33.32
CA LEU A 4 -39.55 -47.33 32.71
C LEU A 4 -39.84 -46.88 31.27
N LYS A 5 -40.48 -45.71 31.15
CA LYS A 5 -40.28 -44.85 29.97
C LYS A 5 -38.86 -44.32 30.07
N VAL A 6 -37.99 -44.75 29.17
CA VAL A 6 -36.70 -44.10 28.95
C VAL A 6 -37.00 -42.76 28.27
N GLU A 7 -37.32 -41.75 29.07
CA GLU A 7 -37.29 -40.37 28.62
C GLU A 7 -35.83 -39.99 28.38
N ARG A 8 -35.43 -39.97 27.11
CA ARG A 8 -34.22 -39.25 26.71
C ARG A 8 -34.50 -37.77 26.88
N SER A 9 -33.83 -37.16 27.85
CA SER A 9 -33.78 -35.71 28.04
C SER A 9 -33.46 -35.03 26.71
N PRO A 10 -34.21 -33.99 26.29
CA PRO A 10 -33.84 -33.19 25.13
C PRO A 10 -32.47 -32.55 25.34
N PRO A 11 -31.64 -32.41 24.29
CA PRO A 11 -30.42 -31.61 24.41
C PRO A 11 -30.80 -30.16 24.73
N ASP A 12 -30.18 -29.60 25.76
CA ASP A 12 -30.29 -28.20 26.16
C ASP A 12 -29.80 -27.28 25.03
N ILE A 13 -30.66 -26.99 24.06
CA ILE A 13 -30.51 -25.80 23.22
C ILE A 13 -30.93 -24.64 24.11
N LYS A 14 -29.98 -24.10 24.87
CA LYS A 14 -30.16 -22.80 25.53
C LYS A 14 -30.52 -21.81 24.43
N ALA A 15 -31.79 -21.42 24.42
CA ALA A 15 -32.29 -20.34 23.60
C ALA A 15 -31.34 -19.16 23.75
N ASP A 16 -30.73 -18.74 22.64
CA ASP A 16 -30.13 -17.42 22.53
C ASP A 16 -31.28 -16.43 22.76
N THR A 17 -31.44 -15.97 24.01
CA THR A 17 -32.33 -14.85 24.29
C THR A 17 -31.77 -13.64 23.53
N PRO A 18 -32.51 -13.05 22.58
CA PRO A 18 -32.11 -11.79 22.00
C PRO A 18 -32.35 -10.76 23.10
N THR A 19 -31.29 -10.42 23.84
CA THR A 19 -31.33 -9.27 24.74
C THR A 19 -31.50 -8.04 23.85
N GLU A 20 -32.76 -7.65 23.66
CA GLU A 20 -33.17 -6.38 23.09
C GLU A 20 -32.60 -5.28 23.98
N SER A 21 -31.55 -4.63 23.49
CA SER A 21 -31.17 -3.31 23.98
C SER A 21 -31.53 -2.32 22.89
N GLY A 22 -32.77 -1.82 22.95
CA GLY A 22 -33.20 -0.67 22.18
C GLY A 22 -32.22 0.50 22.39
N ARG A 23 -31.76 1.07 21.28
CA ARG A 23 -31.00 2.34 21.24
C ARG A 23 -31.36 3.08 19.96
N PRO A 24 -31.38 4.42 20.01
CA PRO A 24 -32.05 5.27 19.05
C PRO A 24 -31.54 5.03 17.63
N GLU A 25 -32.46 5.09 16.67
CA GLU A 25 -32.19 5.03 15.24
C GLU A 25 -31.30 6.20 14.82
N SER A 26 -30.01 5.98 15.00
CA SER A 26 -28.92 6.75 14.43
C SER A 26 -28.05 5.74 13.69
N GLY A 27 -27.70 6.05 12.44
CA GLY A 27 -27.17 5.10 11.46
C GLY A 27 -26.04 4.22 11.99
N ARG A 28 -25.89 3.02 11.41
CA ARG A 28 -24.95 1.97 11.84
C ARG A 28 -23.48 2.32 11.54
N VAL A 29 -23.01 3.44 12.08
CA VAL A 29 -21.67 4.00 11.91
C VAL A 29 -20.72 3.32 12.89
N ARG A 30 -19.59 2.81 12.37
CA ARG A 30 -18.54 2.20 13.21
C ARG A 30 -17.71 3.28 13.89
N THR A 31 -17.37 3.08 15.16
CA THR A 31 -16.56 3.99 15.97
C THR A 31 -15.08 4.00 15.56
N LYS A 32 -14.36 5.05 15.96
CA LYS A 32 -12.91 5.20 15.69
C LYS A 32 -12.07 4.02 16.19
N THR A 33 -12.43 3.41 17.30
CA THR A 33 -11.74 2.25 17.89
C THR A 33 -11.78 1.04 16.97
N VAL A 34 -12.96 0.71 16.44
CA VAL A 34 -13.14 -0.38 15.47
C VAL A 34 -12.35 -0.10 14.20
N LYS A 35 -12.45 1.13 13.67
CA LYS A 35 -11.76 1.51 12.43
C LYS A 35 -10.24 1.51 12.57
N LYS A 36 -9.70 2.01 13.70
CA LYS A 36 -8.26 2.05 13.98
C LYS A 36 -7.71 0.63 14.19
N ALA A 37 -8.34 -0.18 15.03
CA ALA A 37 -7.90 -1.55 15.28
C ALA A 37 -7.89 -2.40 14.00
N SER A 38 -8.92 -2.26 13.16
CA SER A 38 -9.01 -3.04 11.92
C SER A 38 -7.92 -2.66 10.91
N ARG A 39 -7.54 -1.38 10.81
CA ARG A 39 -6.44 -0.96 9.93
C ARG A 39 -5.12 -1.57 10.35
N VAL A 40 -4.80 -1.50 11.65
CA VAL A 40 -3.58 -2.10 12.22
C VAL A 40 -3.51 -3.61 11.96
N ILE A 41 -4.64 -4.33 12.12
CA ILE A 41 -4.69 -5.77 11.84
C ILE A 41 -4.40 -6.06 10.36
N ILE A 42 -4.91 -5.25 9.44
CA ILE A 42 -4.71 -5.45 8.00
C ILE A 42 -3.27 -5.14 7.59
N GLU A 43 -2.68 -4.06 8.11
CA GLU A 43 -1.29 -3.66 7.83
C GLU A 43 -0.29 -4.75 8.22
N GLN A 44 -0.50 -5.39 9.38
CA GLN A 44 0.43 -6.39 9.91
C GLN A 44 0.16 -7.81 9.42
N PHE A 45 -1.11 -8.20 9.23
CA PHE A 45 -1.50 -9.60 9.03
C PHE A 45 -2.27 -9.85 7.74
N TYR A 46 -1.97 -9.11 6.67
CA TYR A 46 -2.65 -9.26 5.37
C TYR A 46 -2.68 -10.71 4.85
N SER A 47 -1.59 -11.45 4.98
CA SER A 47 -1.46 -12.83 4.48
C SER A 47 -2.41 -13.84 5.13
N ARG A 48 -2.91 -13.56 6.34
CA ARG A 48 -3.80 -14.46 7.10
C ARG A 48 -5.27 -14.08 6.98
N LEU A 49 -5.58 -12.97 6.32
CA LEU A 49 -6.93 -12.44 6.21
C LEU A 49 -7.56 -12.84 4.89
N THR A 50 -8.88 -13.09 4.91
CA THR A 50 -9.65 -13.44 3.72
C THR A 50 -10.86 -12.54 3.55
N ARG A 51 -11.71 -12.80 2.55
CA ARG A 51 -13.00 -12.10 2.36
C ARG A 51 -14.10 -12.63 3.27
N ASP A 52 -13.91 -13.82 3.82
CA ASP A 52 -14.91 -14.50 4.64
C ASP A 52 -14.94 -13.97 6.07
N PHE A 53 -16.14 -13.91 6.65
CA PHE A 53 -16.34 -13.40 7.99
C PHE A 53 -15.95 -14.40 9.07
N HIS A 54 -16.24 -15.69 8.87
CA HIS A 54 -16.05 -16.69 9.92
C HIS A 54 -14.57 -16.96 10.17
N THR A 55 -13.79 -17.09 9.10
CA THR A 55 -12.33 -17.20 9.16
C THR A 55 -11.70 -15.97 9.82
N ASN A 56 -12.01 -14.77 9.36
CA ASN A 56 -11.48 -13.52 9.93
C ASN A 56 -11.88 -13.33 11.39
N LYS A 57 -13.06 -13.79 11.82
CA LYS A 57 -13.46 -13.74 13.23
C LYS A 57 -12.55 -14.59 14.12
N ARG A 58 -12.08 -15.74 13.62
CA ARG A 58 -11.13 -16.61 14.33
C ARG A 58 -9.73 -15.99 14.35
N VAL A 59 -9.27 -15.53 13.19
CA VAL A 59 -7.97 -14.84 13.06
C VAL A 59 -7.89 -13.60 13.98
N CYS A 60 -8.95 -12.79 14.06
CA CYS A 60 -8.98 -11.65 14.99
C CYS A 60 -9.00 -12.05 16.48
N GLN A 61 -9.47 -13.26 16.81
CA GLN A 61 -9.44 -13.78 18.18
C GLN A 61 -8.04 -14.25 18.57
N ASP A 62 -7.28 -14.77 17.60
CA ASP A 62 -5.92 -15.25 17.82
C ASP A 62 -4.90 -14.11 17.88
N ILE A 63 -5.08 -13.08 17.03
CA ILE A 63 -4.15 -11.95 16.93
C ILE A 63 -4.31 -10.97 18.10
N ALA A 64 -5.55 -10.73 18.55
CA ALA A 64 -5.85 -9.67 19.50
C ALA A 64 -6.66 -10.19 20.68
N CYS A 65 -6.26 -9.78 21.89
CA CYS A 65 -6.97 -10.05 23.13
C CYS A 65 -8.29 -9.25 23.19
N ILE A 66 -9.33 -9.70 22.48
CA ILE A 66 -10.64 -9.05 22.43
C ILE A 66 -11.64 -9.81 23.31
N ASN A 67 -11.90 -9.24 24.49
CA ASN A 67 -12.72 -9.87 25.52
C ASN A 67 -14.21 -9.88 25.17
N SER A 68 -14.71 -8.89 24.42
CA SER A 68 -16.15 -8.81 24.12
C SER A 68 -16.52 -9.37 22.74
N LYS A 69 -17.54 -10.23 22.72
CA LYS A 69 -18.12 -10.82 21.49
C LYS A 69 -18.57 -9.74 20.50
N ARG A 70 -19.21 -8.68 20.98
CA ARG A 70 -19.73 -7.60 20.12
C ARG A 70 -18.64 -6.77 19.46
N LEU A 71 -17.53 -6.46 20.15
CA LEU A 71 -16.42 -5.73 19.52
C LEU A 71 -15.68 -6.60 18.51
N ARG A 72 -15.45 -7.88 18.83
CA ARG A 72 -14.82 -8.84 17.90
C ARG A 72 -15.59 -8.93 16.59
N ASN A 73 -16.92 -9.05 16.66
CA ASN A 73 -17.76 -9.12 15.47
C ASN A 73 -17.73 -7.82 14.66
N LYS A 74 -17.71 -6.65 15.31
CA LYS A 74 -17.60 -5.35 14.64
C LYS A 74 -16.25 -5.17 13.93
N ILE A 75 -15.16 -5.63 14.55
CA ILE A 75 -13.81 -5.56 13.98
C ILE A 75 -13.71 -6.52 12.79
N ALA A 76 -14.02 -7.80 12.97
CA ALA A 76 -14.00 -8.79 11.89
C ALA A 76 -14.87 -8.36 10.70
N GLY A 77 -16.06 -7.80 10.96
CA GLY A 77 -16.94 -7.30 9.90
C GLY A 77 -16.44 -6.03 9.20
N TYR A 78 -15.62 -5.21 9.87
CA TYR A 78 -14.99 -4.06 9.23
C TYR A 78 -13.76 -4.47 8.44
N VAL A 79 -13.00 -5.46 8.92
CA VAL A 79 -11.88 -6.07 8.19
C VAL A 79 -12.34 -6.70 6.87
N THR A 80 -13.41 -7.49 6.87
CA THR A 80 -13.95 -8.07 5.62
C THR A 80 -14.41 -6.99 4.64
N HIS A 81 -15.01 -5.91 5.13
CA HIS A 81 -15.41 -4.79 4.29
C HIS A 81 -14.21 -4.09 3.66
N LEU A 82 -13.10 -3.93 4.40
CA LEU A 82 -11.87 -3.36 3.88
C LEU A 82 -11.22 -4.30 2.86
N MET A 83 -11.17 -5.61 3.12
CA MET A 83 -10.62 -6.59 2.17
C MET A 83 -11.32 -6.55 0.82
N LYS A 84 -12.66 -6.49 0.80
CA LYS A 84 -13.41 -6.33 -0.45
C LYS A 84 -13.08 -5.05 -1.21
N ARG A 85 -12.70 -3.97 -0.50
CA ARG A 85 -12.32 -2.70 -1.12
C ARG A 85 -10.87 -2.71 -1.62
N LEU A 86 -9.97 -3.41 -0.94
CA LEU A 86 -8.57 -3.55 -1.34
C LEU A 86 -8.44 -4.20 -2.73
N GLU A 87 -9.33 -5.13 -3.06
CA GLU A 87 -9.33 -5.78 -4.38
C GLU A 87 -9.73 -4.84 -5.52
N THR A 88 -10.69 -3.94 -5.28
CA THR A 88 -11.12 -2.96 -6.29
C THR A 88 -10.11 -1.84 -6.46
N GLY A 89 -9.31 -1.55 -5.43
CA GLY A 89 -8.24 -0.58 -5.53
C GLY A 89 -7.65 -0.19 -4.19
N ASN A 90 -6.79 0.83 -4.23
CA ASN A 90 -6.07 1.25 -3.04
C ASN A 90 -7.00 1.91 -2.01
N VAL A 91 -6.97 1.41 -0.78
CA VAL A 91 -7.73 1.99 0.33
C VAL A 91 -6.88 3.01 1.07
N ARG A 92 -7.49 4.17 1.37
CA ARG A 92 -6.81 5.27 2.07
C ARG A 92 -6.46 4.88 3.51
N GLY A 93 -5.22 5.17 3.91
CA GLY A 93 -4.73 4.98 5.29
C GLY A 93 -4.56 3.51 5.68
N ILE A 94 -4.24 2.66 4.70
CA ILE A 94 -3.76 1.29 4.88
C ILE A 94 -2.58 1.14 3.92
N SER A 95 -1.40 0.83 4.45
CA SER A 95 -0.28 0.36 3.64
C SER A 95 -0.20 -1.16 3.72
N VAL A 96 -0.17 -1.80 2.56
CA VAL A 96 0.13 -3.23 2.45
C VAL A 96 1.51 -3.30 1.80
N LYS A 97 2.43 -4.07 2.39
CA LYS A 97 3.81 -4.20 1.88
C LYS A 97 3.88 -4.54 0.39
N MET A 98 2.98 -5.42 -0.06
CA MET A 98 2.84 -5.77 -1.48
C MET A 98 2.58 -4.55 -2.38
N GLN A 99 1.81 -3.56 -1.90
CA GLN A 99 1.55 -2.32 -2.64
C GLN A 99 2.75 -1.37 -2.62
N GLU A 100 3.56 -1.41 -1.57
CA GLU A 100 4.76 -0.57 -1.46
C GLU A 100 5.82 -1.02 -2.46
N GLU A 101 6.07 -2.33 -2.57
CA GLU A 101 7.02 -2.90 -3.55
C GLU A 101 6.60 -2.65 -5.01
N GLU A 102 5.29 -2.66 -5.30
CA GLU A 102 4.79 -2.33 -6.64
C GLU A 102 4.91 -0.84 -6.95
N ARG A 103 4.71 0.04 -5.95
CA ARG A 103 4.95 1.48 -6.09
C ARG A 103 6.43 1.79 -6.30
N GLU A 104 7.32 1.17 -5.53
CA GLU A 104 8.76 1.40 -5.70
C GLU A 104 9.24 1.03 -7.10
N ARG A 105 8.75 -0.08 -7.67
CA ARG A 105 9.06 -0.46 -9.06
C ARG A 105 8.54 0.53 -10.08
N ARG A 106 7.36 1.11 -9.85
CA ARG A 106 6.76 2.10 -10.74
C ARG A 106 7.45 3.46 -10.64
N ASP A 107 7.78 3.89 -9.43
CA ASP A 107 8.41 5.19 -9.18
C ASP A 107 9.89 5.20 -9.63
N ASN A 108 10.58 4.05 -9.53
CA ASN A 108 11.94 3.88 -10.04
C ASN A 108 12.00 3.57 -11.54
N TYR A 109 10.86 3.60 -12.25
CA TYR A 109 10.85 3.35 -13.68
C TYR A 109 11.48 4.53 -14.43
N GLN A 110 12.70 4.34 -14.92
CA GLN A 110 13.36 5.28 -15.82
C GLN A 110 13.39 4.69 -17.24
N PRO A 111 12.85 5.40 -18.24
CA PRO A 111 12.93 4.95 -19.62
C PRO A 111 14.38 4.97 -20.12
N GLU A 112 14.70 4.11 -21.09
CA GLU A 112 16.04 4.03 -21.68
C GLU A 112 16.45 5.32 -22.42
N VAL A 113 15.47 6.04 -22.97
CA VAL A 113 15.67 7.32 -23.65
C VAL A 113 14.82 8.37 -22.95
N SER A 114 15.45 9.49 -22.60
CA SER A 114 14.75 10.63 -22.01
C SER A 114 13.82 11.24 -23.06
N MET A 115 12.57 11.54 -22.69
CA MET A 115 11.63 12.24 -23.57
C MET A 115 12.19 13.58 -24.09
N PHE A 116 13.05 14.24 -23.30
CA PHE A 116 13.72 15.48 -23.66
C PHE A 116 14.70 15.34 -24.82
N ASP A 117 15.33 14.17 -24.99
CA ASP A 117 16.28 13.95 -26.09
C ASP A 117 15.57 13.72 -27.42
N GLN A 118 14.32 13.24 -27.36
CA GLN A 118 13.47 13.01 -28.55
C GLN A 118 12.66 14.24 -28.95
N LEU A 119 12.35 15.10 -27.97
CA LEU A 119 11.75 16.41 -28.23
C LEU A 119 12.81 17.30 -28.87
N GLY A 120 12.89 17.28 -30.20
CA GLY A 120 13.57 18.32 -30.95
C GLY A 120 12.93 19.66 -30.61
N ALA A 121 13.57 20.43 -29.75
CA ALA A 121 13.10 21.77 -29.42
C ALA A 121 13.27 22.65 -30.66
N GLU A 122 12.16 23.04 -31.28
CA GLU A 122 12.18 24.14 -32.24
C GLU A 122 12.47 25.42 -31.46
N LEU A 123 13.73 25.84 -31.49
CA LEU A 123 14.18 27.06 -30.83
C LEU A 123 14.00 28.24 -31.78
N ASP A 124 13.47 29.33 -31.25
CA ASP A 124 13.47 30.61 -31.95
C ASP A 124 14.91 31.13 -32.11
N PRO A 125 15.25 31.80 -33.23
CA PRO A 125 16.58 32.38 -33.46
C PRO A 125 17.10 33.23 -32.30
N VAL A 126 16.26 33.99 -31.60
CA VAL A 126 16.70 34.83 -30.46
C VAL A 126 17.11 33.97 -29.26
N THR A 127 16.37 32.89 -29.01
CA THR A 127 16.75 31.91 -27.96
C THR A 127 18.02 31.14 -28.32
N GLN A 128 18.27 30.88 -29.60
CA GLN A 128 19.50 30.24 -30.06
C GLN A 128 20.73 31.14 -29.81
N GLU A 129 20.62 32.43 -30.10
CA GLU A 129 21.68 33.42 -29.82
C GLU A 129 21.93 33.58 -28.31
N MET A 130 20.86 33.62 -27.51
CA MET A 130 20.96 33.65 -26.05
C MET A 130 21.73 32.45 -25.50
N LEU A 131 21.45 31.23 -26.00
CA LEU A 131 22.16 30.01 -25.61
C LEU A 131 23.62 30.03 -26.03
N GLN A 132 23.92 30.51 -27.25
CA GLN A 132 25.30 30.64 -27.76
C GLN A 132 26.17 31.53 -26.84
N ASN A 133 25.59 32.61 -26.33
CA ASN A 133 26.29 33.57 -25.46
C ASN A 133 26.48 33.05 -24.02
N MET A 134 25.62 32.15 -23.54
CA MET A 134 25.74 31.54 -22.20
C MET A 134 26.72 30.35 -22.16
N VAL A 135 26.83 29.57 -23.25
CA VAL A 135 27.65 28.34 -23.28
C VAL A 135 29.13 28.62 -23.56
N THR A 136 29.44 29.65 -24.33
CA THR A 136 30.81 30.03 -24.72
C THR A 136 31.79 30.31 -23.57
N PRO A 137 31.44 30.96 -22.44
CA PRO A 137 32.40 31.16 -21.35
C PRO A 137 32.70 29.90 -20.53
N VAL A 138 31.82 28.88 -20.53
CA VAL A 138 31.97 27.68 -19.67
C VAL A 138 32.89 26.63 -20.30
N VAL A 139 32.85 26.47 -21.63
CA VAL A 139 33.70 25.52 -22.36
C VAL A 139 35.13 26.03 -22.53
N PHE A 140 35.31 27.35 -22.58
CA PHE A 140 36.65 27.97 -22.70
C PHE A 140 37.51 27.74 -21.45
N CYS A 141 36.92 27.75 -20.25
CA CYS A 141 37.63 27.45 -19.01
C CYS A 141 38.07 25.98 -18.89
N HIS A 142 37.32 25.02 -19.45
CA HIS A 142 37.73 23.61 -19.43
C HIS A 142 38.88 23.32 -20.41
N ASN A 143 38.88 23.95 -21.58
CA ASN A 143 39.94 23.77 -22.59
C ASN A 143 41.25 24.52 -22.27
N LEU A 144 41.23 25.54 -21.41
CA LEU A 144 42.45 26.20 -20.94
C LEU A 144 43.22 25.41 -19.87
N LEU A 145 42.57 24.50 -19.13
CA LEU A 145 43.23 23.65 -18.14
C LEU A 145 43.87 22.38 -18.74
N GLN A 146 43.58 22.03 -20.00
CA GLN A 146 44.20 20.89 -20.68
C GLN A 146 45.50 21.21 -21.44
N ASN A 147 45.89 22.48 -21.53
CA ASN A 147 47.15 22.91 -22.18
C ASN A 147 48.33 23.12 -21.21
N ILE A 148 48.27 22.57 -19.99
CA ILE A 148 49.48 22.46 -19.14
C ILE A 148 50.17 21.12 -19.46
N PRO A 149 51.41 21.12 -19.96
CA PRO A 149 52.08 19.94 -20.51
C PRO A 149 52.67 19.00 -19.43
N HIS A 150 51.90 18.65 -18.40
CA HIS A 150 52.29 17.59 -17.44
C HIS A 150 51.13 16.92 -16.71
N ALA A 151 50.24 16.24 -17.45
CA ALA A 151 49.37 15.21 -16.88
C ALA A 151 49.10 14.10 -17.90
N LYS A 152 50.18 13.48 -18.41
CA LYS A 152 50.06 12.14 -19.00
C LYS A 152 49.75 11.19 -17.85
N ASN A 153 48.63 10.46 -17.95
CA ASN A 153 48.16 9.36 -17.10
C ASN A 153 46.91 9.64 -16.25
N LEU A 154 45.77 9.91 -16.88
CA LEU A 154 44.49 9.37 -16.39
C LEU A 154 43.74 8.77 -17.59
N ARG A 155 43.29 7.54 -17.38
CA ARG A 155 42.89 6.58 -18.41
C ARG A 155 41.69 7.09 -19.21
N THR A 156 41.82 7.05 -20.54
CA THR A 156 40.69 7.12 -21.47
C THR A 156 39.71 6.00 -21.13
N ILE A 157 38.56 6.35 -20.53
CA ILE A 157 37.41 5.46 -20.55
C ILE A 157 36.80 5.62 -21.94
N GLN A 158 36.90 4.56 -22.75
CA GLN A 158 36.28 4.52 -24.07
C GLN A 158 34.76 4.69 -23.92
N PRO A 159 34.10 5.54 -24.73
CA PRO A 159 32.64 5.54 -24.76
C PRO A 159 32.16 4.18 -25.28
N ILE A 160 31.21 3.57 -24.57
CA ILE A 160 30.60 2.30 -24.95
C ILE A 160 29.94 2.49 -26.32
N VAL A 161 30.49 1.83 -27.33
CA VAL A 161 29.85 1.66 -28.64
C VAL A 161 28.57 0.87 -28.41
N LYS A 162 27.41 1.52 -28.55
CA LYS A 162 26.12 0.81 -28.67
C LYS A 162 25.92 0.42 -30.13
N VAL A 163 25.93 -0.88 -30.39
CA VAL A 163 25.29 -1.53 -31.55
C VAL A 163 23.80 -1.56 -31.31
#